data_AF-A0A7V6UQ55-F1
#
_entry.id   AF-A0A7V6UQ55-F1
#
_cell.length_a   1.000
_cell.length_b   1.000
_cell.length_c   1.000
_cell.angle_alpha   90.00
_cell.angle_beta   90.00
_cell.angle_gamma   90.00
#
_symmetry.space_group_name_H-M   'P 1'
#
loop_
_entity.id
_entity.type
_entity.pdbx_description
1 polymer ?
#
loop_
_entity_poly.entity_id
_entity_poly.type
_entity_poly.pdbx_seq_one_letter_code
_entity_poly.pdbx_strand_id
1 'polypeptide(L)'
;MLILPGCKKSKPSDDSSKNPGYSDDYFGFSDGACHTYNVTKTVEGITIEGTFVTEVEKIQEPAAPAGLEILKITQSYSSEALGPSLVNYYGKVKDSSGDNYYYYMLTTESGYKISYDEDDLIFVAPLKIGDKYLGIEIIREEEATVPFGSFTAFVARQKDSEIDATGWIVPYLGTVKSDITITATFEGETGTIEMSMELTSYTRPE
;
A
#
# COMPACT_ATOMS: atom_id res chain seq x y z
N MET A 1 -0.19 -11.90 23.21
CA MET A 1 0.66 -11.52 22.07
C MET A 1 0.45 -12.58 20.99
N LEU A 2 -0.43 -12.32 20.02
CA LEU A 2 -0.54 -13.19 18.84
C LEU A 2 0.69 -12.93 17.97
N ILE A 3 1.44 -13.97 17.64
CA ILE A 3 2.52 -13.88 16.66
C ILE A 3 1.85 -14.07 15.30
N LEU A 4 1.76 -13.00 14.51
CA LEU A 4 1.38 -13.14 13.11
C LEU A 4 2.48 -13.96 12.41
N PRO A 5 2.13 -14.97 11.60
CA PRO A 5 3.10 -15.59 10.72
C PRO A 5 3.52 -14.53 9.69
N GLY A 6 4.67 -13.89 9.92
CA GLY A 6 5.22 -12.91 8.98
C GLY A 6 5.51 -13.55 7.61
N CYS A 7 5.62 -12.71 6.59
CA CYS A 7 5.91 -13.15 5.22
C CYS A 7 7.22 -13.95 5.15
N LYS A 8 7.26 -14.98 4.29
CA LYS A 8 8.52 -15.69 4.00
C LYS A 8 9.52 -14.72 3.35
N LYS A 9 10.65 -14.45 3.99
CA LYS A 9 11.64 -13.50 3.47
C LYS A 9 12.12 -13.91 2.06
N SER A 10 11.89 -13.09 1.05
CA SER A 10 12.73 -13.04 -0.15
C SER A 10 13.80 -11.97 0.07
N LYS A 11 15.06 -12.27 -0.29
CA LYS A 11 16.14 -11.28 -0.24
C LYS A 11 16.10 -10.47 -1.55
N PRO A 12 16.23 -9.13 -1.54
CA PRO A 12 16.53 -8.39 -2.75
C PRO A 12 17.82 -8.97 -3.37
N SER A 13 17.87 -9.19 -4.67
CA SER A 13 19.12 -9.60 -5.31
C SER A 13 20.10 -8.44 -5.32
N ASP A 14 21.31 -8.66 -4.80
CA ASP A 14 22.39 -7.65 -4.65
C ASP A 14 23.02 -7.17 -5.99
N ASP A 15 22.42 -7.48 -7.16
CA ASP A 15 22.98 -7.17 -8.48
C ASP A 15 22.33 -5.91 -9.07
N SER A 16 22.83 -4.73 -8.69
CA SER A 16 22.39 -3.42 -9.23
C SER A 16 22.68 -3.22 -10.73
N SER A 17 23.28 -4.21 -11.40
CA SER A 17 23.64 -4.17 -12.82
C SER A 17 22.81 -5.12 -13.70
N LYS A 18 21.99 -5.98 -13.10
CA LYS A 18 20.99 -6.79 -13.80
C LYS A 18 19.65 -6.43 -13.22
N ASN A 19 18.83 -5.72 -14.00
CA ASN A 19 17.44 -5.43 -13.66
C ASN A 19 16.75 -6.77 -13.33
N PRO A 20 16.61 -7.17 -12.06
CA PRO A 20 16.34 -8.55 -11.70
C PRO A 20 14.83 -8.73 -11.72
N GLY A 21 14.26 -8.72 -12.93
CA GLY A 21 12.86 -9.02 -13.21
C GLY A 21 11.93 -8.51 -12.14
N TYR A 22 11.97 -7.22 -11.83
CA TYR A 22 11.07 -6.59 -10.87
C TYR A 22 9.60 -6.94 -11.17
N SER A 23 8.74 -7.02 -10.14
CA SER A 23 7.29 -7.20 -10.32
C SER A 23 6.77 -6.20 -11.37
N ASP A 24 5.90 -6.66 -12.28
CA ASP A 24 5.21 -5.81 -13.26
C ASP A 24 4.23 -4.81 -12.61
N ASP A 25 4.17 -4.79 -11.27
CA ASP A 25 3.26 -4.00 -10.47
C ASP A 25 3.98 -2.91 -9.67
N TYR A 26 3.70 -1.64 -9.97
CA TYR A 26 4.34 -0.50 -9.30
C TYR A 26 4.07 -0.45 -7.79
N PHE A 27 2.96 -1.03 -7.34
CA PHE A 27 2.50 -0.97 -5.96
C PHE A 27 2.72 -2.28 -5.20
N GLY A 28 3.43 -3.24 -5.81
CA GLY A 28 3.72 -4.52 -5.19
C GLY A 28 2.50 -5.44 -5.07
N PHE A 29 1.40 -5.16 -5.77
CA PHE A 29 0.15 -5.94 -5.71
C PHE A 29 0.14 -7.11 -6.69
N SER A 30 1.23 -7.85 -6.76
CA SER A 30 1.27 -9.11 -7.53
C SER A 30 0.57 -10.23 -6.76
N ASP A 31 -0.10 -11.14 -7.47
CA ASP A 31 -0.72 -12.32 -6.87
C ASP A 31 0.28 -13.12 -6.04
N GLY A 32 0.02 -13.37 -4.75
CA GLY A 32 0.95 -14.06 -3.84
C GLY A 32 2.02 -13.16 -3.20
N ALA A 33 2.01 -11.85 -3.48
CA ALA A 33 2.86 -10.90 -2.78
C ALA A 33 2.48 -10.80 -1.29
N CYS A 34 3.50 -10.68 -0.45
CA CYS A 34 3.32 -10.52 0.99
C CYS A 34 4.31 -9.50 1.52
N HIS A 35 3.86 -8.50 2.28
CA HIS A 35 4.72 -7.50 2.91
C HIS A 35 4.55 -7.54 4.43
N THR A 36 5.66 -7.48 5.16
CA THR A 36 5.65 -7.35 6.63
C THR A 36 6.35 -6.06 7.02
N TYR A 37 5.68 -5.27 7.85
CA TYR A 37 6.16 -3.98 8.33
C TYR A 37 6.29 -4.01 9.86
N ASN A 38 7.29 -3.30 10.36
CA ASN A 38 7.21 -2.78 11.72
C ASN A 38 6.24 -1.59 11.69
N VAL A 39 5.38 -1.49 12.69
CA VAL A 39 4.45 -0.37 12.84
C VAL A 39 4.55 0.21 14.24
N THR A 40 4.54 1.53 14.31
CA THR A 40 4.45 2.29 15.55
C THR A 40 3.22 3.18 15.46
N LYS A 41 2.40 3.17 16.51
CA LYS A 41 1.21 4.00 16.64
C LYS A 41 1.25 4.76 17.95
N THR A 42 1.12 6.07 17.90
CA THR A 42 1.06 6.94 19.07
C THR A 42 -0.29 7.64 19.14
N VAL A 43 -1.00 7.46 20.25
CA VAL A 43 -2.29 8.10 20.53
C VAL A 43 -2.16 8.77 21.90
N GLU A 44 -2.35 10.09 21.94
CA GLU A 44 -2.30 10.88 23.19
C GLU A 44 -1.02 10.63 24.02
N GLY A 45 0.11 10.45 23.35
CA GLY A 45 1.42 10.19 23.96
C GLY A 45 1.68 8.74 24.39
N ILE A 46 0.70 7.84 24.25
CA ILE A 46 0.89 6.41 24.44
C ILE A 46 1.34 5.78 23.13
N THR A 47 2.52 5.16 23.13
CA THR A 47 3.09 4.51 21.95
C THR A 47 2.91 2.99 22.02
N ILE A 48 2.44 2.41 20.92
CA ILE A 48 2.22 0.99 20.72
C ILE A 48 3.03 0.56 19.50
N GLU A 49 3.80 -0.51 19.64
CA GLU A 49 4.60 -1.08 18.57
C GLU A 49 4.08 -2.47 18.20
N GLY A 50 4.28 -2.87 16.95
CA GLY A 50 4.05 -4.23 16.53
C GLY A 50 4.30 -4.45 15.05
N THR A 51 3.52 -5.35 14.48
CA THR A 51 3.70 -5.80 13.10
C THR A 51 2.41 -5.59 12.31
N PHE A 52 2.57 -5.11 11.08
CA PHE A 52 1.53 -5.02 10.08
C PHE A 52 1.89 -5.93 8.90
N VAL A 53 0.95 -6.73 8.42
CA VAL A 53 1.15 -7.66 7.29
C VAL A 53 0.11 -7.38 6.22
N THR A 54 0.55 -7.32 4.97
CA THR A 54 -0.32 -7.29 3.80
C THR A 54 -0.09 -8.51 2.93
N GLU A 55 -1.16 -9.20 2.54
CA GLU A 55 -1.14 -10.35 1.64
C GLU A 55 -2.03 -10.09 0.43
N VAL A 56 -1.53 -10.38 -0.76
CA VAL A 56 -2.21 -10.12 -2.03
C VAL A 56 -2.61 -11.43 -2.68
N GLU A 57 -3.87 -11.52 -3.08
CA GLU A 57 -4.46 -12.65 -3.81
C GLU A 57 -5.15 -12.13 -5.06
N LYS A 58 -4.77 -12.61 -6.24
CA LYS A 58 -5.50 -12.33 -7.47
C LYS A 58 -6.73 -13.23 -7.52
N ILE A 59 -7.90 -12.61 -7.55
CA ILE A 59 -9.16 -13.34 -7.67
C ILE A 59 -9.69 -13.24 -9.09
N GLN A 60 -10.29 -14.33 -9.57
CA GLN A 60 -10.95 -14.37 -10.86
C GLN A 60 -12.45 -14.32 -10.65
N GLU A 61 -13.09 -13.32 -11.26
CA GLU A 61 -14.55 -13.23 -11.30
C GLU A 61 -15.04 -13.51 -12.72
N PRO A 62 -15.85 -14.56 -12.95
CA PRO A 62 -16.29 -14.93 -14.30
C PRO A 62 -17.05 -13.82 -15.06
N ALA A 63 -17.66 -12.88 -14.32
CA ALA A 63 -18.39 -11.75 -14.87
C ALA A 63 -17.55 -10.46 -14.96
N ALA A 64 -16.27 -10.50 -14.59
CA ALA A 64 -15.37 -9.36 -14.72
C ALA A 64 -15.22 -8.93 -16.18
N PRO A 65 -15.16 -7.60 -16.46
CA PRO A 65 -14.76 -7.09 -17.76
C PRO A 65 -13.43 -7.70 -18.23
N ALA A 66 -13.32 -7.97 -19.53
CA ALA A 66 -12.08 -8.47 -20.12
C ALA A 66 -10.93 -7.49 -19.86
N GLY A 67 -9.79 -8.01 -19.38
CA GLY A 67 -8.58 -7.20 -19.09
C GLY A 67 -8.53 -6.60 -17.68
N LEU A 68 -9.57 -6.80 -16.86
CA LEU A 68 -9.55 -6.46 -15.45
C LEU A 68 -8.88 -7.56 -14.63
N GLU A 69 -7.92 -7.18 -13.81
CA GLU A 69 -7.40 -7.99 -12.72
C GLU A 69 -7.97 -7.50 -11.39
N ILE A 70 -8.51 -8.41 -10.57
CA ILE A 70 -9.00 -8.07 -9.24
C ILE A 70 -8.00 -8.58 -8.21
N LEU A 71 -7.57 -7.67 -7.34
CA LEU A 71 -6.54 -7.89 -6.33
C LEU A 71 -7.20 -7.76 -4.96
N LYS A 72 -7.27 -8.86 -4.23
CA LYS A 72 -7.71 -8.88 -2.83
C LYS A 72 -6.49 -8.68 -1.94
N ILE A 73 -6.54 -7.65 -1.10
CA ILE A 73 -5.47 -7.31 -0.17
C ILE A 73 -5.97 -7.51 1.25
N THR A 74 -5.42 -8.52 1.91
CA THR A 74 -5.69 -8.81 3.32
C THR A 74 -4.67 -8.05 4.17
N GLN A 75 -5.16 -7.29 5.15
CA GLN A 75 -4.38 -6.42 6.03
C GLN A 75 -4.55 -6.89 7.47
N SER A 76 -3.46 -7.25 8.15
CA SER A 76 -3.50 -7.81 9.51
C SER A 76 -2.52 -7.09 10.43
N TYR A 77 -2.95 -6.80 11.66
CA TYR A 77 -2.10 -6.24 12.71
C TYR A 77 -1.84 -7.26 13.82
N SER A 78 -0.66 -7.20 14.44
CA SER A 78 -0.30 -8.10 15.55
C SER A 78 -1.12 -7.87 16.82
N SER A 79 -1.88 -6.77 16.88
CA SER A 79 -2.74 -6.38 17.99
C SER A 79 -3.87 -5.49 17.49
N GLU A 80 -5.08 -5.68 18.03
CA GLU A 80 -6.24 -4.81 17.76
C GLU A 80 -6.00 -3.36 18.18
N ALA A 81 -5.07 -3.11 19.12
CA ALA A 81 -4.73 -1.76 19.55
C ALA A 81 -4.03 -0.94 18.44
N LEU A 82 -3.35 -1.61 17.51
CA LEU A 82 -2.76 -0.98 16.33
C LEU A 82 -3.85 -0.66 15.29
N GLY A 83 -4.74 -1.61 15.03
CA GLY A 83 -5.88 -1.42 14.16
C GLY A 83 -6.65 -2.71 13.90
N PRO A 84 -7.84 -2.61 13.28
CA PRO A 84 -8.59 -3.78 12.84
C PRO A 84 -7.88 -4.47 11.68
N SER A 85 -8.12 -5.78 11.53
CA SER A 85 -7.79 -6.45 10.27
C SER A 85 -8.81 -6.06 9.21
N LEU A 86 -8.34 -5.78 8.00
CA LEU A 86 -9.15 -5.28 6.89
C LEU A 86 -8.93 -6.13 5.64
N VAL A 87 -9.92 -6.17 4.76
CA VAL A 87 -9.78 -6.74 3.43
C VAL A 87 -10.22 -5.70 2.43
N ASN A 88 -9.31 -5.28 1.56
CA ASN A 88 -9.56 -4.32 0.49
C ASN A 88 -9.52 -5.03 -0.86
N TYR A 89 -10.24 -4.51 -1.83
CA TYR A 89 -10.25 -5.02 -3.19
C TYR A 89 -9.86 -3.88 -4.14
N TYR A 90 -8.96 -4.19 -5.07
CA TYR A 90 -8.47 -3.24 -6.06
C TYR A 90 -8.64 -3.81 -7.46
N GLY A 91 -9.06 -2.96 -8.39
CA GLY A 91 -9.13 -3.27 -9.80
C GLY A 91 -7.88 -2.75 -10.49
N LYS A 92 -7.20 -3.59 -11.26
CA LYS A 92 -6.09 -3.20 -12.12
C LYS A 92 -6.48 -3.42 -13.58
N VAL A 93 -6.37 -2.36 -14.37
CA VAL A 93 -6.62 -2.40 -15.81
C VAL A 93 -5.42 -1.85 -16.55
N LYS A 94 -4.99 -2.55 -17.61
CA LYS A 94 -3.94 -2.08 -18.52
C LYS A 94 -4.58 -1.46 -19.75
N ASP A 95 -4.19 -0.23 -20.08
CA ASP A 95 -4.68 0.45 -21.26
C ASP A 95 -3.94 0.01 -22.55
N SER A 96 -4.32 0.59 -23.69
CA SER A 96 -3.67 0.30 -24.97
C SER A 96 -2.24 0.84 -25.09
N SER A 97 -1.85 1.82 -24.26
CA SER A 97 -0.50 2.38 -24.25
C SER A 97 0.47 1.56 -23.38
N GLY A 98 -0.07 0.70 -22.51
CA GLY A 98 0.67 -0.18 -21.62
C GLY A 98 0.67 0.29 -20.16
N ASP A 99 0.02 1.41 -19.86
CA ASP A 99 -0.08 2.00 -18.54
C ASP A 99 -1.08 1.19 -17.69
N ASN A 100 -0.79 1.03 -16.40
CA ASN A 100 -1.67 0.33 -15.47
C ASN A 100 -2.45 1.34 -14.63
N TYR A 101 -3.76 1.18 -14.57
CA TYR A 101 -4.69 1.99 -13.78
C TYR A 101 -5.19 1.16 -12.60
N TYR A 102 -5.13 1.74 -11.39
CA TYR A 102 -5.51 1.09 -10.15
C TYR A 102 -6.73 1.79 -9.55
N TYR A 103 -7.82 1.05 -9.37
CA TYR A 103 -9.10 1.55 -8.87
C TYR A 103 -9.47 0.92 -7.54
N TYR A 104 -10.11 1.69 -6.67
CA TYR A 104 -10.75 1.12 -5.48
C TYR A 104 -11.99 0.33 -5.89
N MET A 105 -12.22 -0.83 -5.28
CA MET A 105 -13.43 -1.63 -5.52
C MET A 105 -14.35 -1.62 -4.32
N LEU A 106 -15.60 -1.26 -4.56
CA LEU A 106 -16.66 -1.33 -3.55
C LEU A 106 -17.21 -2.76 -3.52
N THR A 107 -17.15 -3.40 -2.36
CA THR A 107 -17.88 -4.64 -2.09
C THR A 107 -19.34 -4.32 -1.80
N THR A 108 -20.27 -4.95 -2.52
CA THR A 108 -21.72 -4.85 -2.28
C THR A 108 -22.29 -6.21 -1.90
N GLU A 109 -23.51 -6.26 -1.38
CA GLU A 109 -24.22 -7.52 -1.09
C GLU A 109 -24.39 -8.42 -2.34
N SER A 110 -24.27 -7.85 -3.54
CA SER A 110 -24.43 -8.55 -4.82
C SER A 110 -23.11 -8.93 -5.50
N GLY A 111 -21.96 -8.71 -4.83
CA GLY A 111 -20.62 -8.99 -5.36
C GLY A 111 -19.74 -7.75 -5.37
N TYR A 112 -18.78 -7.69 -6.29
CA TYR A 112 -17.87 -6.55 -6.40
C TYR A 112 -18.37 -5.55 -7.45
N LYS A 113 -18.33 -4.25 -7.12
CA LYS A 113 -18.55 -3.17 -8.09
C LYS A 113 -17.26 -2.39 -8.25
N ILE A 114 -16.73 -2.41 -9.48
CA ILE A 114 -15.73 -1.43 -9.90
C ILE A 114 -16.44 -0.21 -10.41
N SER A 115 -16.02 0.92 -9.87
CA SER A 115 -16.24 2.21 -10.48
C SER A 115 -14.97 2.56 -11.25
N TYR A 116 -15.13 2.91 -12.52
CA TYR A 116 -14.05 3.46 -13.35
C TYR A 116 -14.08 4.99 -13.33
N ASP A 117 -14.81 5.58 -12.38
CA ASP A 117 -14.87 7.01 -12.20
C ASP A 117 -13.49 7.52 -11.75
N GLU A 118 -13.11 8.73 -12.17
CA GLU A 118 -11.83 9.35 -11.79
C GLU A 118 -11.71 9.51 -10.27
N ASP A 119 -12.84 9.63 -9.57
CA ASP A 119 -12.92 9.72 -8.11
C ASP A 119 -12.55 8.41 -7.40
N ASP A 120 -12.50 7.28 -8.11
CA ASP A 120 -12.10 5.97 -7.58
C ASP A 120 -10.72 5.52 -8.10
N LEU A 121 -10.09 6.32 -8.97
CA LEU A 121 -8.75 6.08 -9.48
C LEU A 121 -7.72 6.43 -8.39
N ILE A 122 -7.03 5.40 -7.91
CA ILE A 122 -6.04 5.53 -6.85
C ILE A 122 -4.71 5.98 -7.42
N PHE A 123 -4.23 5.31 -8.48
CA PHE A 123 -2.97 5.63 -9.13
C PHE A 123 -2.93 5.17 -10.59
N VAL A 124 -2.05 5.81 -11.37
CA VAL A 124 -1.62 5.31 -12.68
C VAL A 124 -0.13 4.99 -12.61
N ALA A 125 0.27 3.89 -13.23
CA ALA A 125 1.66 3.51 -13.41
C ALA A 125 2.03 3.51 -14.90
N PRO A 126 3.21 4.04 -15.28
CA PRO A 126 4.32 4.47 -14.41
C PRO A 126 4.07 5.81 -13.71
N LEU A 127 4.49 5.91 -12.44
CA LEU A 127 4.42 7.14 -11.65
C LEU A 127 5.33 8.23 -12.21
N LYS A 128 4.88 9.49 -12.14
CA LYS A 128 5.64 10.68 -12.51
C LYS A 128 5.53 11.74 -11.41
N ILE A 129 6.60 12.51 -11.24
CA ILE A 129 6.58 13.67 -10.35
C ILE A 129 5.55 14.69 -10.87
N GLY A 130 4.69 15.16 -9.98
CA GLY A 130 3.58 16.05 -10.27
C GLY A 130 2.24 15.35 -10.48
N ASP A 131 2.21 14.01 -10.57
CA ASP A 131 0.96 13.26 -10.64
C ASP A 131 0.13 13.46 -9.36
N LYS A 132 -1.19 13.58 -9.51
CA LYS A 132 -2.14 13.78 -8.41
C LYS A 132 -3.35 12.85 -8.53
N TYR A 133 -3.63 12.10 -7.47
CA TYR A 133 -4.75 11.16 -7.38
C TYR A 133 -5.31 11.16 -5.95
N LEU A 134 -6.62 11.30 -5.77
CA LEU A 134 -7.28 11.26 -4.45
C LEU A 134 -6.64 12.18 -3.39
N GLY A 135 -6.16 13.36 -3.78
CA GLY A 135 -5.47 14.29 -2.88
C GLY A 135 -4.03 13.91 -2.51
N ILE A 136 -3.50 12.82 -3.09
CA ILE A 136 -2.10 12.39 -3.00
C ILE A 136 -1.34 12.97 -4.19
N GLU A 137 -0.20 13.61 -3.93
CA GLU A 137 0.71 14.14 -4.96
C GLU A 137 2.07 13.44 -4.90
N ILE A 138 2.61 13.08 -6.06
CA ILE A 138 3.98 12.57 -6.20
C ILE A 138 4.93 13.77 -6.27
N ILE A 139 5.67 14.03 -5.21
CA ILE A 139 6.39 15.31 -5.05
C ILE A 139 7.87 15.24 -5.42
N ARG A 140 8.52 14.08 -5.30
CA ARG A 140 9.94 13.87 -5.62
C ARG A 140 10.31 12.39 -5.63
N GLU A 141 11.54 12.11 -6.02
CA GLU A 141 12.22 10.85 -5.72
C GLU A 141 13.29 11.08 -4.65
N GLU A 142 13.47 10.13 -3.74
CA GLU A 142 14.59 10.13 -2.80
C GLU A 142 14.98 8.71 -2.38
N GLU A 143 16.16 8.56 -1.78
CA GLU A 143 16.56 7.28 -1.19
C GLU A 143 15.80 7.06 0.13
N ALA A 144 15.09 5.94 0.22
CA ALA A 144 14.46 5.45 1.43
C ALA A 144 15.25 4.26 1.97
N THR A 145 15.71 4.35 3.22
CA THR A 145 16.36 3.25 3.94
C THR A 145 15.41 2.73 5.00
N VAL A 146 15.12 1.43 4.95
CA VAL A 146 14.24 0.69 5.88
C VAL A 146 14.93 -0.61 6.30
N PRO A 147 14.44 -1.35 7.31
CA PRO A 147 15.06 -2.61 7.75
C PRO A 147 15.22 -3.66 6.64
N PHE A 148 14.36 -3.64 5.63
CA PHE A 148 14.46 -4.52 4.46
C PHE A 148 15.60 -4.16 3.50
N GLY A 149 16.00 -2.89 3.42
CA GLY A 149 17.03 -2.40 2.49
C GLY A 149 16.90 -0.92 2.17
N SER A 150 17.74 -0.45 1.23
CA SER A 150 17.73 0.92 0.72
C SER A 150 17.34 0.95 -0.75
N PHE A 151 16.45 1.88 -1.12
CA PHE A 151 15.86 1.96 -2.46
C PHE A 151 15.65 3.42 -2.87
N THR A 152 15.70 3.71 -4.17
CA THR A 152 15.12 4.94 -4.71
C THR A 152 13.60 4.80 -4.75
N ALA A 153 12.90 5.71 -4.08
CA ALA A 153 11.44 5.70 -3.95
C ALA A 153 10.83 7.02 -4.42
N PHE A 154 9.64 6.93 -5.01
CA PHE A 154 8.75 8.07 -5.19
C PHE A 154 8.16 8.46 -3.84
N VAL A 155 8.20 9.74 -3.51
CA VAL A 155 7.57 10.29 -2.32
C VAL A 155 6.17 10.77 -2.69
N ALA A 156 5.17 10.10 -2.14
CA ALA A 156 3.76 10.46 -2.25
C ALA A 156 3.32 11.22 -0.98
N ARG A 157 2.57 12.31 -1.15
CA ARG A 157 2.17 13.19 -0.06
C ARG A 157 0.69 13.51 -0.12
N GLN A 158 -0.01 13.35 0.99
CA GLN A 158 -1.38 13.84 1.20
C GLN A 158 -1.38 14.78 2.39
N LYS A 159 -1.93 15.98 2.24
CA LYS A 159 -2.04 16.95 3.33
C LYS A 159 -3.33 17.74 3.21
N ASP A 160 -4.22 17.58 4.17
CA ASP A 160 -5.42 18.38 4.36
C ASP A 160 -5.59 18.76 5.85
N SER A 161 -6.79 19.16 6.27
CA SER A 161 -7.05 19.56 7.66
C SER A 161 -7.07 18.40 8.65
N GLU A 162 -7.30 17.17 8.19
CA GLU A 162 -7.48 15.98 9.00
C GLU A 162 -6.32 15.00 8.84
N ILE A 163 -5.70 14.94 7.66
CA ILE A 163 -4.66 13.96 7.34
C ILE A 163 -3.39 14.67 6.88
N ASP A 164 -2.27 14.24 7.46
CA ASP A 164 -0.92 14.56 7.03
C ASP A 164 -0.15 13.26 6.85
N ALA A 165 -0.14 12.72 5.62
CA ALA A 165 0.49 11.46 5.27
C ALA A 165 1.62 11.62 4.24
N THR A 166 2.71 10.88 4.42
CA THR A 166 3.80 10.72 3.46
C THR A 166 4.09 9.24 3.28
N GLY A 167 4.16 8.77 2.03
CA GLY A 167 4.51 7.39 1.68
C GLY A 167 5.68 7.35 0.71
N TRP A 168 6.53 6.33 0.84
CA TRP A 168 7.65 6.07 -0.06
C TRP A 168 7.34 4.83 -0.88
N ILE A 169 7.10 5.02 -2.17
CA ILE A 169 6.68 3.97 -3.10
C ILE A 169 7.88 3.62 -3.98
N VAL A 170 8.36 2.40 -3.84
CA VAL A 170 9.36 1.84 -4.74
C VAL A 170 8.57 1.11 -5.82
N PRO A 171 8.78 1.41 -7.12
CA PRO A 171 8.22 0.58 -8.20
C PRO A 171 8.48 -0.89 -7.89
N TYR A 172 7.66 -1.84 -8.35
CA TYR A 172 7.84 -3.30 -8.13
C TYR A 172 7.82 -3.84 -6.69
N LEU A 173 7.87 -2.99 -5.68
CA LEU A 173 7.87 -3.39 -4.28
C LEU A 173 6.67 -2.79 -3.55
N GLY A 174 6.18 -1.63 -3.99
CA GLY A 174 5.12 -0.88 -3.35
C GLY A 174 5.61 0.06 -2.27
N THR A 175 4.74 0.38 -1.32
CA THR A 175 5.07 1.26 -0.20
C THR A 175 6.08 0.59 0.72
N VAL A 176 7.28 1.15 0.85
CA VAL A 176 8.32 0.61 1.75
C VAL A 176 8.34 1.30 3.10
N LYS A 177 7.82 2.53 3.16
CA LYS A 177 7.72 3.35 4.36
C LYS A 177 6.50 4.24 4.27
N SER A 178 5.87 4.55 5.40
CA SER A 178 4.96 5.69 5.48
C SER A 178 4.92 6.30 6.88
N ASP A 179 4.66 7.59 6.92
CA ASP A 179 4.39 8.36 8.13
C ASP A 179 3.02 9.05 7.96
N ILE A 180 2.13 8.90 8.92
CA ILE A 180 0.75 9.38 8.88
C ILE A 180 0.40 10.04 10.20
N THR A 181 -0.07 11.28 10.16
CA THR A 181 -0.74 11.94 11.27
C THR A 181 -2.19 12.17 10.91
N ILE A 182 -3.09 11.67 11.76
CA ILE A 182 -4.53 11.87 11.65
C ILE A 182 -4.98 12.77 12.80
N THR A 183 -5.59 13.89 12.47
CA THR A 183 -6.23 14.80 13.41
C THR A 183 -7.73 14.54 13.36
N ALA A 184 -8.31 14.10 14.48
CA ALA A 184 -9.73 13.81 14.59
C ALA A 184 -10.33 14.59 15.76
N THR A 185 -11.56 15.06 15.59
CA THR A 185 -12.32 15.70 16.68
C THR A 185 -13.46 14.78 17.09
N PHE A 186 -13.48 14.38 18.36
CA PHE A 186 -14.54 13.55 18.93
C PHE A 186 -15.12 14.26 20.15
N GLU A 187 -16.44 14.41 20.20
CA GLU A 187 -17.17 15.08 21.30
C GLU A 187 -16.65 16.49 21.68
N GLY A 188 -16.04 17.20 20.74
CA GLY A 188 -15.51 18.55 20.95
C GLY A 188 -14.04 18.60 21.42
N GLU A 189 -13.40 17.45 21.59
CA GLU A 189 -11.96 17.34 21.86
C GLU A 189 -11.22 16.92 20.59
N THR A 190 -10.15 17.63 20.25
CA THR A 190 -9.30 17.31 19.11
C THR A 190 -8.10 16.51 19.57
N GLY A 191 -7.97 15.29 19.04
CA GLY A 191 -6.84 14.39 19.27
C GLY A 191 -6.04 14.14 18.00
N THR A 192 -4.81 13.67 18.18
CA THR A 192 -3.92 13.28 17.10
C THR A 192 -3.50 11.82 17.25
N ILE A 193 -3.55 11.09 16.13
CA ILE A 193 -3.03 9.74 16.00
C ILE A 193 -1.83 9.82 15.05
N GLU A 194 -0.67 9.39 15.49
CA GLU A 194 0.53 9.27 14.66
C GLU A 194 0.79 7.80 14.38
N MET A 195 1.07 7.46 13.13
CA MET A 195 1.41 6.11 12.69
C MET A 195 2.61 6.16 11.78
N SER A 196 3.56 5.26 11.99
CA SER A 196 4.67 5.03 11.07
C SER A 196 4.78 3.54 10.76
N MET A 197 5.17 3.21 9.54
CA MET A 197 5.50 1.84 9.17
C MET A 197 6.75 1.78 8.30
N GLU A 198 7.53 0.71 8.49
CA GLU A 198 8.74 0.43 7.72
C GLU A 198 8.81 -1.04 7.32
N LEU A 199 9.08 -1.29 6.04
CA LEU A 199 9.14 -2.64 5.48
C LEU A 199 10.32 -3.42 6.07
N THR A 200 10.03 -4.63 6.52
CA THR A 200 11.00 -5.55 7.14
C THR A 200 11.20 -6.83 6.33
N SER A 201 10.17 -7.29 5.64
CA SER A 201 10.25 -8.40 4.70
C SER A 201 9.23 -8.28 3.59
N TYR A 202 9.59 -8.85 2.45
CA TYR A 202 8.72 -9.04 1.31
C TYR A 202 8.80 -10.51 0.89
N THR A 203 7.70 -11.10 0.43
CA THR A 203 7.68 -12.31 -0.36
C THR A 203 7.23 -11.92 -1.75
N ARG A 204 8.07 -12.22 -2.73
CA ARG A 204 7.69 -12.11 -4.12
C ARG A 204 6.94 -13.38 -4.53
N PRO A 205 5.88 -13.30 -5.34
CA PRO A 205 5.35 -14.48 -5.99
C PRO A 205 6.29 -15.05 -7.05
N GLU A 206 6.25 -16.38 -7.19
CA GLU A 206 7.01 -17.15 -8.19
C GLU A 206 6.47 -16.94 -9.61
#